data_AF-A0A3C0N200-F1
#
_entry.id   AF-A0A3C0N200-F1
#
_cell.length_a   1.000
_cell.length_b   1.000
_cell.length_c   1.000
_cell.angle_alpha   90.00
_cell.angle_beta   90.00
_cell.angle_gamma   90.00
#
_symmetry.space_group_name_H-M   'P 1'
#
loop_
_entity.id
_entity.type
_entity.pdbx_description
1 polymer ?
#
loop_
_entity_poly.entity_id
_entity_poly.type
_entity_poly.pdbx_seq_one_letter_code
_entity_poly.pdbx_strand_id
1 'polypeptide(L)'
;MDWGYKVPEWLPGIEPDVRVLEVVPIYDSEADQLENLEETFRTEICKQAIPKGNMSNPLREPVRLLTEATKRIWYFVEKWCRENAPRACEDFKQGASTEEIISLEERIGMSLPEEFAAYLMVPNGEMWFGSYRYLGTERIEQNWSIMNQIVEGGAFDNLQVEDVSKGIIKNTWWDSHWIPFAEDSGGNMICIDLVPDVNGTVGQVIYWEKHEGPLPTNCQSFFAWFKYLQEDLGRYYIVDEEGLIDTK
;
A
#
# COMPACT_ATOMS: atom_id res chain seq x y z
N MET A 1 26.94 -1.90 5.41
CA MET A 1 26.04 -0.89 4.84
C MET A 1 26.51 -0.62 3.44
N ASP A 2 25.65 -0.87 2.45
CA ASP A 2 25.81 -0.29 1.12
C ASP A 2 25.36 1.16 1.23
N TRP A 3 26.31 2.09 1.21
CA TRP A 3 26.03 3.52 1.35
C TRP A 3 25.58 4.16 0.02
N GLY A 4 25.22 3.35 -0.98
CA GLY A 4 24.73 3.83 -2.27
C GLY A 4 25.80 4.41 -3.17
N TYR A 5 27.08 4.19 -2.86
CA TYR A 5 28.20 4.64 -3.66
C TYR A 5 28.89 3.48 -4.39
N LYS A 6 29.54 3.80 -5.52
CA LYS A 6 30.39 2.85 -6.27
C LYS A 6 31.85 3.29 -6.22
N VAL A 7 32.76 2.33 -6.24
CA VAL A 7 34.19 2.63 -6.44
C VAL A 7 34.41 2.83 -7.94
N PRO A 8 35.01 3.95 -8.37
CA PRO A 8 35.30 4.16 -9.79
C PRO A 8 36.43 3.23 -10.25
N GLU A 9 36.11 2.21 -11.05
CA GLU A 9 37.11 1.29 -11.63
C GLU A 9 38.16 2.02 -12.48
N TRP A 10 37.81 3.21 -13.00
CA TRP A 10 38.66 4.05 -13.84
C TRP A 10 39.63 4.96 -13.06
N LEU A 11 39.59 4.95 -11.72
CA LEU A 11 40.49 5.71 -10.85
C LEU A 11 41.06 4.85 -9.70
N PRO A 12 41.85 3.80 -9.99
CA PRO A 12 42.43 2.96 -8.95
C PRO A 12 43.52 3.72 -8.16
N GLY A 13 43.49 3.60 -6.82
CA GLY A 13 44.57 4.06 -5.94
C GLY A 13 44.69 5.59 -5.77
N ILE A 14 43.59 6.33 -5.96
CA ILE A 14 43.57 7.78 -5.71
C ILE A 14 43.51 8.09 -4.22
N GLU A 15 44.25 9.11 -3.78
CA GLU A 15 44.24 9.62 -2.41
C GLU A 15 43.88 11.13 -2.43
N PRO A 16 42.80 11.55 -1.74
CA PRO A 16 41.93 10.75 -0.88
C PRO A 16 41.05 9.78 -1.69
N ASP A 17 40.59 8.74 -1.01
CA ASP A 17 39.61 7.79 -1.51
C ASP A 17 38.38 8.52 -2.08
N VAL A 18 38.11 8.35 -3.37
CA VAL A 18 36.91 8.92 -4.02
C VAL A 18 35.83 7.86 -4.22
N ARG A 19 34.57 8.29 -4.26
CA ARG A 19 33.39 7.46 -4.47
C ARG A 19 32.48 8.11 -5.51
N VAL A 20 31.78 7.29 -6.28
CA VAL A 20 30.78 7.73 -7.27
C VAL A 20 29.41 7.63 -6.63
N LEU A 21 28.68 8.75 -6.62
CA LEU A 21 27.26 8.81 -6.24
C LEU A 21 26.42 8.93 -7.51
N GLU A 22 25.35 8.16 -7.57
CA GLU A 22 24.31 8.34 -8.57
C GLU A 22 23.33 9.39 -8.06
N VAL A 23 23.23 10.52 -8.77
CA VAL A 23 22.29 11.59 -8.43
C VAL A 23 21.10 11.50 -9.37
N VAL A 24 19.92 11.35 -8.80
CA VAL A 24 18.65 11.32 -9.53
C VAL A 24 17.89 12.61 -9.22
N PRO A 25 17.76 13.56 -10.17
CA PRO A 25 16.91 14.72 -9.96
C PRO A 25 15.45 14.27 -9.90
N ILE A 26 14.76 14.70 -8.86
CA ILE A 26 13.31 14.55 -8.69
C ILE A 26 12.67 15.93 -8.58
N TYR A 27 11.44 16.04 -9.07
CA TYR A 27 10.62 17.25 -8.98
C TYR A 27 9.93 17.34 -7.61
N ASP A 28 9.51 18.54 -7.22
CA ASP A 28 8.76 18.74 -5.96
C ASP A 28 7.53 17.81 -5.89
N SER A 29 6.76 17.70 -6.97
CA SER A 29 5.60 16.80 -7.08
C SER A 29 5.93 15.31 -6.91
N GLU A 30 7.18 14.92 -7.15
CA GLU A 30 7.66 13.55 -6.96
C GLU A 30 8.22 13.36 -5.55
N ALA A 31 8.86 14.39 -4.99
CA ALA A 31 9.32 14.39 -3.62
C ALA A 31 8.14 14.28 -2.64
N ASP A 32 7.04 14.97 -2.90
CA ASP A 32 5.80 14.92 -2.12
C ASP A 32 5.27 13.49 -1.98
N GLN A 33 5.34 12.69 -3.06
CA GLN A 33 4.93 11.27 -3.05
C GLN A 33 5.82 10.39 -2.17
N LEU A 34 7.04 10.84 -1.84
CA LEU A 34 8.01 10.07 -1.07
C LEU A 34 8.06 10.49 0.41
N GLU A 35 7.46 11.62 0.79
CA GLU A 35 7.61 12.19 2.14
C GLU A 35 7.20 11.23 3.26
N ASN A 36 6.10 10.49 3.05
CA ASN A 36 5.52 9.56 4.04
C ASN A 36 5.96 8.10 3.85
N LEU A 37 6.95 7.84 3.00
CA LEU A 37 7.48 6.51 2.77
C LEU A 37 8.76 6.26 3.57
N GLU A 38 8.94 5.00 4.01
CA GLU A 38 10.19 4.55 4.58
C GLU A 38 11.37 4.80 3.62
N GLU A 39 12.50 5.23 4.18
CA GLU A 39 13.70 5.61 3.42
C GLU A 39 14.20 4.48 2.49
N THR A 40 14.00 3.22 2.93
CA THR A 40 14.33 2.00 2.19
C THR A 40 13.59 1.89 0.85
N PHE A 41 12.34 2.36 0.76
CA PHE A 41 11.55 2.29 -0.46
C PHE A 41 11.79 3.44 -1.42
N ARG A 42 12.16 4.64 -0.94
CA ARG A 42 12.30 5.85 -1.78
C ARG A 42 13.26 5.63 -2.95
N THR A 43 14.42 5.03 -2.68
CA THR A 43 15.42 4.73 -3.71
C THR A 43 14.91 3.71 -4.72
N GLU A 44 14.24 2.67 -4.23
CA GLU A 44 13.72 1.60 -5.08
C GLU A 44 12.60 2.11 -6.00
N ILE A 45 11.67 2.91 -5.46
CA ILE A 45 10.59 3.54 -6.22
C ILE A 45 11.15 4.40 -7.35
N CYS A 46 12.12 5.27 -7.07
CA CYS A 46 12.77 6.09 -8.09
C CYS A 46 13.40 5.23 -9.21
N LYS A 47 14.11 4.16 -8.84
CA LYS A 47 14.73 3.23 -9.81
C LYS A 47 13.71 2.45 -10.64
N GLN A 48 12.54 2.19 -10.07
CA GLN A 48 11.49 1.42 -10.73
C GLN A 48 10.65 2.28 -11.66
N ALA A 49 10.31 3.51 -11.24
CA ALA A 49 9.40 4.40 -11.95
C ALA A 49 10.11 5.27 -12.99
N ILE A 50 11.34 5.72 -12.73
CA ILE A 50 12.08 6.57 -13.67
C ILE A 50 12.82 5.68 -14.68
N PRO A 51 12.56 5.82 -16.00
CA PRO A 51 13.29 5.05 -17.00
C PRO A 51 14.80 5.26 -16.90
N LYS A 52 15.60 4.18 -17.01
CA LYS A 52 17.06 4.23 -16.85
C LYS A 52 17.75 5.31 -17.69
N GLY A 53 17.28 5.54 -18.92
CA GLY A 53 17.81 6.58 -19.81
C GLY A 53 17.52 8.02 -19.36
N ASN A 54 16.59 8.20 -18.43
CA ASN A 54 16.16 9.49 -17.91
C ASN A 54 16.60 9.74 -16.46
N MET A 55 17.20 8.76 -15.77
CA MET A 55 17.57 8.89 -14.36
C MET A 55 18.51 10.06 -14.05
N SER A 56 19.35 10.47 -15.00
CA SER A 56 20.25 11.62 -14.86
C SER A 56 19.80 12.85 -15.65
N ASN A 57 18.61 12.82 -16.27
CA ASN A 57 18.11 13.91 -17.10
C ASN A 57 17.25 14.87 -16.26
N PRO A 58 17.74 16.07 -15.90
CA PRO A 58 16.96 17.03 -15.13
C PRO A 58 15.85 17.73 -15.94
N LEU A 59 15.76 17.46 -17.25
CA LEU A 59 14.74 18.00 -18.15
C LEU A 59 13.71 16.93 -18.57
N ARG A 60 13.66 15.79 -17.87
CA ARG A 60 12.62 14.78 -18.11
C ARG A 60 11.27 15.31 -17.63
N GLU A 61 10.17 14.79 -18.16
CA GLU A 61 8.87 15.07 -17.55
C GLU A 61 8.76 14.42 -16.15
N PRO A 62 8.04 15.04 -15.20
CA PRO A 62 7.71 14.42 -13.92
C PRO A 62 6.91 13.13 -14.13
N VAL A 63 7.12 12.16 -13.24
CA VAL A 63 6.45 10.86 -13.27
C VAL A 63 5.64 10.69 -11.98
N ARG A 64 4.53 9.98 -12.09
CA ARG A 64 3.79 9.47 -10.91
C ARG A 64 4.54 8.29 -10.32
N LEU A 65 5.52 8.57 -9.47
CA LEU A 65 6.46 7.59 -8.93
C LEU A 65 5.72 6.42 -8.26
N LEU A 66 4.77 6.71 -7.38
CA LEU A 66 4.01 5.70 -6.65
C LEU A 66 3.10 4.91 -7.58
N THR A 67 2.41 5.57 -8.51
CA THR A 67 1.61 4.88 -9.54
C THR A 67 2.43 3.84 -10.31
N GLU A 68 3.60 4.23 -10.83
CA GLU A 68 4.43 3.34 -11.66
C GLU A 68 5.07 2.22 -10.84
N ALA A 69 5.49 2.49 -9.61
CA ALA A 69 6.01 1.46 -8.72
C ALA A 69 4.91 0.45 -8.32
N THR A 70 3.68 0.91 -8.01
CA THR A 70 2.55 0.00 -7.71
C THR A 70 2.18 -0.88 -8.89
N LYS A 71 2.10 -0.33 -10.10
CA LYS A 71 1.84 -1.14 -11.32
C LYS A 71 2.90 -2.23 -11.50
N ARG A 72 4.15 -1.92 -11.13
CA ARG A 72 5.24 -2.90 -11.21
C ARG A 72 5.12 -3.99 -10.14
N ILE A 73 4.70 -3.68 -8.92
CA ILE A 73 4.35 -4.70 -7.91
C ILE A 73 3.26 -5.60 -8.48
N TRP A 74 2.21 -5.00 -9.03
CA TRP A 74 1.11 -5.72 -9.68
C TRP A 74 1.58 -6.69 -10.77
N TYR A 75 2.46 -6.24 -11.66
CA TYR A 75 3.03 -7.12 -12.69
C TYR A 75 3.65 -8.41 -12.10
N PHE A 76 4.36 -8.29 -10.97
CA PHE A 76 4.93 -9.47 -10.31
C PHE A 76 3.88 -10.33 -9.62
N VAL A 77 2.89 -9.72 -8.97
CA VAL A 77 1.78 -10.43 -8.33
C VAL A 77 0.98 -11.20 -9.38
N GLU A 78 0.53 -10.55 -10.45
CA GLU A 78 -0.21 -11.22 -11.54
C GLU A 78 0.59 -12.34 -12.18
N LYS A 79 1.90 -12.12 -12.41
CA LYS A 79 2.77 -13.15 -12.97
C LYS A 79 2.84 -14.37 -12.04
N TRP A 80 3.12 -14.14 -10.75
CA TRP A 80 3.19 -15.23 -9.78
C TRP A 80 1.84 -15.96 -9.68
N CYS A 81 0.73 -15.22 -9.59
CA CYS A 81 -0.58 -15.83 -9.45
C CYS A 81 -0.91 -16.67 -10.69
N ARG A 82 -0.65 -16.20 -11.92
CA ARG A 82 -0.89 -16.99 -13.16
C ARG A 82 -0.03 -18.26 -13.24
N GLU A 83 1.18 -18.21 -12.70
CA GLU A 83 2.12 -19.34 -12.72
C GLU A 83 1.82 -20.37 -11.62
N ASN A 84 1.31 -19.94 -10.45
CA ASN A 84 1.22 -20.78 -9.25
C ASN A 84 -0.22 -21.02 -8.77
N ALA A 85 -1.08 -20.00 -8.88
CA ALA A 85 -2.46 -19.99 -8.38
C ALA A 85 -3.46 -19.57 -9.49
N PRO A 86 -3.50 -20.24 -10.66
CA PRO A 86 -4.31 -19.80 -11.79
C PRO A 86 -5.80 -19.72 -11.45
N ARG A 87 -6.30 -20.62 -10.60
CA ARG A 87 -7.69 -20.61 -10.13
C ARG A 87 -8.01 -19.34 -9.33
N ALA A 88 -7.12 -18.94 -8.42
CA ALA A 88 -7.28 -17.69 -7.66
C ALA A 88 -7.21 -16.42 -8.56
N CYS A 89 -6.56 -16.50 -9.72
CA CYS A 89 -6.51 -15.39 -10.68
C CYS A 89 -7.76 -15.23 -11.52
N GLU A 90 -8.54 -16.30 -11.70
CA GLU A 90 -9.73 -16.26 -12.55
C GLU A 90 -10.75 -15.24 -12.04
N ASP A 91 -10.73 -14.98 -10.74
CA ASP A 91 -11.61 -14.02 -10.06
C ASP A 91 -11.12 -12.55 -10.16
N PHE A 92 -9.95 -12.29 -10.77
CA PHE A 92 -9.45 -10.92 -10.92
C PHE A 92 -10.41 -10.12 -11.80
N LYS A 93 -11.07 -9.15 -11.16
CA LYS A 93 -11.93 -8.20 -11.85
C LYS A 93 -11.12 -7.28 -12.75
N GLN A 94 -11.82 -6.69 -13.73
CA GLN A 94 -11.30 -5.55 -14.45
C GLN A 94 -10.94 -4.44 -13.46
N GLY A 95 -9.82 -3.76 -13.70
CA GLY A 95 -9.41 -2.60 -12.93
C GLY A 95 -10.43 -1.47 -12.97
N ALA A 96 -10.46 -0.69 -11.90
CA ALA A 96 -11.32 0.47 -11.77
C ALA A 96 -10.96 1.52 -12.83
N SER A 97 -11.99 2.12 -13.42
CA SER A 97 -11.88 3.31 -14.24
C SER A 97 -11.56 4.54 -13.40
N THR A 98 -11.03 5.59 -14.03
CA THR A 98 -10.81 6.89 -13.36
C THR A 98 -12.11 7.44 -12.78
N GLU A 99 -13.23 7.26 -13.48
CA GLU A 99 -14.56 7.70 -13.04
C GLU A 99 -15.02 6.95 -11.78
N GLU A 100 -14.74 5.65 -11.66
CA GLU A 100 -15.02 4.88 -10.44
C GLU A 100 -14.15 5.33 -9.26
N ILE A 101 -12.89 5.67 -9.50
CA ILE A 101 -12.01 6.22 -8.46
C ILE A 101 -12.54 7.58 -7.98
N ILE A 102 -12.84 8.50 -8.91
CA ILE A 102 -13.39 9.82 -8.57
C ILE A 102 -14.72 9.66 -7.81
N SER A 103 -15.61 8.79 -8.29
CA SER A 103 -16.88 8.54 -7.60
C SER A 103 -16.69 7.97 -6.20
N LEU A 104 -15.66 7.14 -5.96
CA LEU A 104 -15.35 6.63 -4.63
C LEU A 104 -14.87 7.78 -3.72
N GLU A 105 -13.92 8.58 -4.18
CA GLU A 105 -13.39 9.73 -3.44
C GLU A 105 -14.49 10.74 -3.06
N GLU A 106 -15.40 11.03 -3.99
CA GLU A 106 -16.55 11.90 -3.74
C GLU A 106 -17.50 11.34 -2.67
N ARG A 107 -17.75 10.02 -2.66
CA ARG A 107 -18.65 9.37 -1.70
C ARG A 107 -18.07 9.28 -0.29
N ILE A 108 -16.78 8.94 -0.18
CA ILE A 108 -16.10 8.86 1.12
C ILE A 108 -15.62 10.23 1.62
N GLY A 109 -15.64 11.26 0.76
CA GLY A 109 -15.25 12.62 1.10
C GLY A 109 -13.74 12.81 1.30
N MET A 110 -12.92 11.94 0.71
CA MET A 110 -11.46 11.91 0.87
C MET A 110 -10.78 11.56 -0.44
N SER A 111 -9.56 12.07 -0.65
CA SER A 111 -8.69 11.58 -1.71
C SER A 111 -8.04 10.26 -1.32
N LEU A 112 -7.99 9.31 -2.26
CA LEU A 112 -7.23 8.08 -2.07
C LEU A 112 -5.73 8.37 -2.14
N PRO A 113 -4.88 7.66 -1.37
CA PRO A 113 -3.46 7.61 -1.66
C PRO A 113 -3.22 7.19 -3.12
N GLU A 114 -2.24 7.82 -3.77
CA GLU A 114 -1.99 7.63 -5.20
C GLU A 114 -1.70 6.16 -5.52
N GLU A 115 -0.90 5.51 -4.68
CA GLU A 115 -0.57 4.10 -4.79
C GLU A 115 -1.80 3.19 -4.66
N PHE A 116 -2.80 3.59 -3.87
CA PHE A 116 -4.01 2.79 -3.66
C PHE A 116 -4.99 2.96 -4.82
N ALA A 117 -5.12 4.17 -5.36
CA ALA A 117 -5.84 4.38 -6.62
C ALA A 117 -5.21 3.55 -7.75
N ALA A 118 -3.88 3.61 -7.90
CA ALA A 118 -3.16 2.79 -8.88
C ALA A 118 -3.33 1.28 -8.65
N TYR A 119 -3.47 0.85 -7.39
CA TYR A 119 -3.74 -0.54 -7.03
C TYR A 119 -5.11 -1.00 -7.54
N LEU A 120 -6.17 -0.21 -7.30
CA LEU A 120 -7.54 -0.52 -7.73
C LEU A 120 -7.71 -0.47 -9.25
N MET A 121 -6.89 0.31 -9.96
CA MET A 121 -6.91 0.41 -11.42
C MET A 121 -6.33 -0.82 -12.14
N VAL A 122 -5.75 -1.80 -11.43
CA VAL A 122 -5.30 -3.06 -12.05
C VAL A 122 -6.37 -4.16 -11.90
N PRO A 123 -6.65 -4.71 -10.70
CA PRO A 123 -7.92 -5.36 -10.42
C PRO A 123 -8.76 -4.57 -9.41
N ASN A 124 -10.05 -4.40 -9.72
CA ASN A 124 -11.00 -3.76 -8.81
C ASN A 124 -11.56 -4.75 -7.76
N GLY A 125 -10.67 -5.36 -6.99
CA GLY A 125 -10.98 -6.28 -5.88
C GLY A 125 -11.53 -7.66 -6.27
N GLU A 126 -12.22 -8.29 -5.31
CA GLU A 126 -12.68 -9.71 -5.31
C GLU A 126 -11.57 -10.74 -5.42
N MET A 127 -10.46 -10.45 -4.75
CA MET A 127 -9.26 -11.28 -4.73
C MET A 127 -9.00 -11.70 -3.30
N TRP A 128 -8.50 -12.91 -3.11
CA TRP A 128 -8.29 -13.50 -1.79
C TRP A 128 -6.80 -13.76 -1.57
N PHE A 129 -6.28 -13.31 -0.43
CA PHE A 129 -4.97 -13.73 0.07
C PHE A 129 -5.13 -14.15 1.52
N GLY A 130 -5.02 -15.45 1.79
CA GLY A 130 -5.36 -15.98 3.11
C GLY A 130 -6.83 -15.79 3.43
N SER A 131 -7.12 -15.42 4.68
CA SER A 131 -8.49 -15.22 5.16
C SER A 131 -9.13 -13.90 4.73
N TYR A 132 -8.40 -13.02 4.06
CA TYR A 132 -8.86 -11.69 3.67
C TYR A 132 -9.22 -11.59 2.19
N ARG A 133 -10.40 -11.02 1.94
CA ARG A 133 -10.85 -10.57 0.63
C ARG A 133 -10.50 -9.11 0.42
N TYR A 134 -9.81 -8.81 -0.67
CA TYR A 134 -9.42 -7.47 -1.07
C TYR A 134 -10.53 -6.80 -1.87
N LEU A 135 -10.86 -5.58 -1.49
CA LEU A 135 -12.10 -4.91 -1.86
C LEU A 135 -11.93 -4.06 -3.12
N GLY A 136 -12.98 -4.05 -3.95
CA GLY A 136 -13.13 -3.09 -5.04
C GLY A 136 -13.88 -1.85 -4.58
N THR A 137 -13.87 -0.80 -5.41
CA THR A 137 -14.44 0.53 -5.11
C THR A 137 -15.83 0.48 -4.50
N GLU A 138 -16.73 -0.33 -5.06
CA GLU A 138 -18.11 -0.48 -4.55
C GLU A 138 -18.14 -1.02 -3.11
N ARG A 139 -17.36 -2.07 -2.81
CA ARG A 139 -17.35 -2.70 -1.49
C ARG A 139 -16.63 -1.85 -0.45
N ILE A 140 -15.61 -1.11 -0.86
CA ILE A 140 -14.94 -0.11 -0.02
C ILE A 140 -15.97 0.92 0.47
N GLU A 141 -16.75 1.50 -0.44
CA GLU A 141 -17.78 2.48 -0.10
C GLU A 141 -18.88 1.89 0.79
N GLN A 142 -19.37 0.69 0.46
CA GLN A 142 -20.37 0.00 1.27
C GLN A 142 -19.91 -0.21 2.72
N ASN A 143 -18.70 -0.77 2.91
CA ASN A 143 -18.17 -1.04 4.24
C ASN A 143 -17.95 0.26 5.01
N TRP A 144 -17.36 1.26 4.37
CA TRP A 144 -17.14 2.59 4.96
C TRP A 144 -18.47 3.24 5.41
N SER A 145 -19.49 3.20 4.56
CA SER A 145 -20.83 3.75 4.86
C SER A 145 -21.50 3.02 6.02
N ILE A 146 -21.45 1.68 6.03
CA ILE A 146 -21.98 0.86 7.13
C ILE A 146 -21.28 1.21 8.45
N MET A 147 -19.96 1.32 8.45
CA MET A 147 -19.21 1.64 9.67
C MET A 147 -19.55 3.01 10.23
N ASN A 148 -19.67 4.03 9.37
CA ASN A 148 -20.08 5.36 9.83
C ASN A 148 -21.52 5.35 10.39
N GLN A 149 -22.45 4.60 9.80
CA GLN A 149 -23.79 4.43 10.36
C GLN A 149 -23.78 3.69 11.71
N ILE A 150 -22.91 2.69 11.89
CA ILE A 150 -22.73 1.98 13.17
C ILE A 150 -22.21 2.94 14.25
N VAL A 151 -21.26 3.81 13.92
CA VAL A 151 -20.77 4.87 14.81
C VAL A 151 -21.88 5.87 15.15
N GLU A 152 -22.61 6.37 14.15
CA GLU A 152 -23.73 7.30 14.37
C GLU A 152 -24.84 6.69 15.24
N GLY A 153 -25.03 5.37 15.15
CA GLY A 153 -25.94 4.61 16.01
C GLY A 153 -25.46 4.41 17.46
N GLY A 154 -24.26 4.88 17.81
CA GLY A 154 -23.69 4.79 19.16
C GLY A 154 -23.20 3.39 19.55
N ALA A 155 -22.97 2.50 18.58
CA ALA A 155 -22.59 1.11 18.86
C ALA A 155 -21.27 0.99 19.62
N PHE A 156 -20.39 2.00 19.53
CA PHE A 156 -19.06 2.01 20.14
C PHE A 156 -18.93 2.95 21.33
N ASP A 157 -19.99 3.68 21.73
CA ASP A 157 -19.94 4.71 22.77
C ASP A 157 -19.44 4.19 24.13
N ASN A 158 -19.64 2.90 24.40
CA ASN A 158 -19.25 2.25 25.66
C ASN A 158 -18.05 1.32 25.51
N LEU A 159 -17.45 1.24 24.32
CA LEU A 159 -16.25 0.46 24.11
C LEU A 159 -15.03 1.29 24.49
N GLN A 160 -13.98 0.59 24.93
CA GLN A 160 -12.69 1.19 25.23
C GLN A 160 -11.66 0.45 24.38
N VAL A 161 -10.88 1.19 23.60
CA VAL A 161 -9.73 0.62 22.88
C VAL A 161 -8.55 0.65 23.84
N GLU A 162 -7.91 -0.49 24.05
CA GLU A 162 -6.63 -0.51 24.75
C GLU A 162 -5.59 0.21 23.89
N ASP A 163 -4.85 1.17 24.45
CA ASP A 163 -3.79 1.87 23.72
C ASP A 163 -2.52 0.99 23.57
N VAL A 164 -2.68 -0.07 22.78
CA VAL A 164 -1.59 -0.98 22.40
C VAL A 164 -0.74 -0.40 21.28
N SER A 165 -1.28 0.58 20.53
CA SER A 165 -0.60 1.23 19.42
C SER A 165 0.44 2.26 19.87
N LYS A 166 0.38 2.73 21.13
CA LYS A 166 1.30 3.72 21.72
C LYS A 166 1.31 5.04 20.94
N GLY A 167 0.11 5.52 20.61
CA GLY A 167 -0.09 6.78 19.86
C GLY A 167 0.24 6.70 18.36
N ILE A 168 0.31 5.49 17.78
CA ILE A 168 0.38 5.32 16.31
C ILE A 168 -1.01 5.51 15.71
N ILE A 169 -2.03 4.96 16.36
CA ILE A 169 -3.42 5.01 15.92
C ILE A 169 -4.22 5.76 16.98
N LYS A 170 -5.15 6.61 16.55
CA LYS A 170 -6.05 7.29 17.49
C LYS A 170 -6.80 6.27 18.34
N ASN A 171 -6.97 6.60 19.62
CA ASN A 171 -7.79 5.81 20.53
C ASN A 171 -9.29 6.04 20.24
N THR A 172 -9.76 5.45 19.14
CA THR A 172 -11.16 5.40 18.72
C THR A 172 -11.46 4.02 18.14
N TRP A 173 -12.71 3.56 18.25
CA TRP A 173 -13.10 2.28 17.67
C TRP A 173 -13.18 2.34 16.14
N TRP A 174 -13.59 3.47 15.57
CA TRP A 174 -13.62 3.75 14.13
C TRP A 174 -13.38 5.24 13.90
N ASP A 175 -12.74 5.60 12.79
CA ASP A 175 -12.64 6.97 12.29
C ASP A 175 -13.10 6.98 10.83
N SER A 176 -13.89 7.99 10.44
CA SER A 176 -14.37 8.11 9.06
C SER A 176 -13.25 8.33 8.06
N HIS A 177 -12.02 8.61 8.51
CA HIS A 177 -10.85 8.71 7.65
C HIS A 177 -10.08 7.39 7.47
N TRP A 178 -10.64 6.27 7.90
CA TRP A 178 -10.11 4.94 7.64
C TRP A 178 -10.76 4.32 6.41
N ILE A 179 -9.97 4.00 5.40
CA ILE A 179 -10.44 3.42 4.14
C ILE A 179 -10.27 1.90 4.21
N PRO A 180 -11.35 1.11 4.33
CA PRO A 180 -11.25 -0.34 4.35
C PRO A 180 -10.86 -0.84 2.95
N PHE A 181 -9.86 -1.70 2.83
CA PHE A 181 -9.44 -2.27 1.55
C PHE A 181 -9.35 -3.80 1.56
N ALA A 182 -9.49 -4.43 2.72
CA ALA A 182 -9.67 -5.86 2.86
C ALA A 182 -10.66 -6.17 3.99
N GLU A 183 -11.41 -7.27 3.88
CA GLU A 183 -12.29 -7.78 4.92
C GLU A 183 -12.14 -9.31 5.06
N ASP A 184 -12.34 -9.85 6.26
CA ASP A 184 -12.46 -11.29 6.47
C ASP A 184 -13.92 -11.73 6.64
N SER A 185 -14.15 -13.04 6.69
CA SER A 185 -15.49 -13.60 6.96
C SER A 185 -16.00 -13.36 8.39
N GLY A 186 -15.12 -12.94 9.29
CA GLY A 186 -15.42 -12.57 10.67
C GLY A 186 -15.95 -11.15 10.81
N GLY A 187 -15.82 -10.30 9.79
CA GLY A 187 -16.15 -8.88 9.85
C GLY A 187 -15.00 -8.01 10.36
N ASN A 188 -13.78 -8.53 10.40
CA ASN A 188 -12.58 -7.71 10.59
C ASN A 188 -12.16 -7.11 9.26
N MET A 189 -11.41 -6.02 9.31
CA MET A 189 -10.96 -5.30 8.12
C MET A 189 -9.49 -4.93 8.20
N ILE A 190 -8.89 -4.66 7.05
CA ILE A 190 -7.63 -3.95 6.95
C ILE A 190 -7.94 -2.59 6.33
N CYS A 191 -7.44 -1.53 6.97
CA CYS A 191 -7.75 -0.15 6.61
C CYS A 191 -6.47 0.66 6.32
N ILE A 192 -6.59 1.63 5.43
CA ILE A 192 -5.63 2.73 5.29
C ILE A 192 -6.08 3.84 6.24
N ASP A 193 -5.20 4.25 7.15
CA ASP A 193 -5.45 5.30 8.12
C ASP A 193 -4.91 6.65 7.61
N LEU A 194 -5.82 7.56 7.26
CA LEU A 194 -5.47 8.90 6.81
C LEU A 194 -5.42 9.94 7.95
N VAL A 195 -5.68 9.53 9.19
CA VAL A 195 -5.70 10.43 10.34
C VAL A 195 -5.06 9.76 11.57
N PRO A 196 -3.78 9.36 11.46
CA PRO A 196 -3.05 8.72 12.56
C PRO A 196 -2.97 9.62 13.79
N ASP A 197 -2.56 9.03 14.91
CA ASP A 197 -2.19 9.79 16.11
C ASP A 197 -0.73 10.27 16.03
N VAL A 198 -0.26 10.98 17.06
CA VAL A 198 1.00 11.75 17.07
C VAL A 198 2.27 10.99 16.66
N ASN A 199 2.30 9.66 16.80
CA ASN A 199 3.44 8.82 16.44
C ASN A 199 3.21 8.00 15.15
N GLY A 200 2.06 8.15 14.49
CA GLY A 200 1.74 7.43 13.25
C GLY A 200 2.07 8.23 11.99
N THR A 201 1.84 7.60 10.84
CA THR A 201 2.10 8.17 9.52
C THR A 201 0.81 8.21 8.70
N VAL A 202 0.53 9.33 8.03
CA VAL A 202 -0.67 9.46 7.18
C VAL A 202 -0.54 8.47 6.02
N GLY A 203 -1.53 7.61 5.86
CA GLY A 203 -1.52 6.52 4.87
C GLY A 203 -1.02 5.18 5.41
N GLN A 204 -0.69 5.08 6.71
CA GLN A 204 -0.32 3.81 7.34
C GLN A 204 -1.44 2.76 7.22
N VAL A 205 -1.06 1.49 7.28
CA VAL A 205 -2.03 0.39 7.25
C VAL A 205 -2.28 -0.13 8.65
N ILE A 206 -3.54 -0.33 8.99
CA ILE A 206 -3.99 -0.83 10.29
C ILE A 206 -4.90 -2.04 10.12
N TYR A 207 -4.87 -2.96 11.08
CA TYR A 207 -5.94 -3.92 11.28
C TYR A 207 -7.08 -3.21 12.02
N TRP A 208 -8.30 -3.52 11.64
CA TRP A 208 -9.50 -3.16 12.38
C TRP A 208 -10.16 -4.46 12.84
N GLU A 209 -10.00 -4.79 14.12
CA GLU A 209 -10.56 -6.00 14.70
C GLU A 209 -11.87 -5.67 15.42
N LYS A 210 -12.96 -6.33 15.02
CA LYS A 210 -14.31 -6.02 15.54
C LYS A 210 -14.45 -6.13 17.06
N HIS A 211 -13.57 -6.91 17.70
CA HIS A 211 -13.60 -7.23 19.14
C HIS A 211 -12.48 -6.55 19.94
N GLU A 212 -11.39 -6.15 19.29
CA GLU A 212 -10.19 -5.61 19.94
C GLU A 212 -9.95 -4.13 19.57
N GLY A 213 -10.61 -3.63 18.54
CA GLY A 213 -10.39 -2.30 18.00
C GLY A 213 -9.23 -2.27 17.00
N PRO A 214 -8.71 -1.07 16.67
CA PRO A 214 -7.63 -0.94 15.71
C PRO A 214 -6.26 -1.42 16.26
N LEU A 215 -5.51 -2.15 15.45
CA LEU A 215 -4.16 -2.64 15.76
C LEU A 215 -3.15 -2.25 14.66
N PRO A 216 -1.89 -1.96 15.00
CA PRO A 216 -0.89 -1.59 14.00
C PRO A 216 -0.42 -2.79 13.18
N THR A 217 -0.35 -2.65 11.84
CA THR A 217 0.38 -3.61 10.98
C THR A 217 1.89 -3.35 10.96
N ASN A 218 2.31 -2.16 11.43
CA ASN A 218 3.65 -1.58 11.29
C ASN A 218 4.04 -1.18 9.85
N CYS A 219 3.13 -1.23 8.88
CA CYS A 219 3.36 -0.66 7.56
C CYS A 219 3.02 0.83 7.56
N GLN A 220 4.01 1.68 7.30
CA GLN A 220 3.84 3.15 7.32
C GLN A 220 3.11 3.71 6.08
N SER A 221 2.90 2.87 5.06
CA SER A 221 2.12 3.22 3.88
C SER A 221 1.47 1.98 3.26
N PHE A 222 0.43 2.20 2.44
CA PHE A 222 -0.16 1.13 1.61
C PHE A 222 0.87 0.53 0.66
N PHE A 223 1.77 1.35 0.10
CA PHE A 223 2.84 0.86 -0.76
C PHE A 223 3.73 -0.16 -0.05
N ALA A 224 4.17 0.13 1.18
CA ALA A 224 4.98 -0.78 1.98
C ALA A 224 4.25 -2.10 2.23
N TRP A 225 2.98 -2.00 2.64
CA TRP A 225 2.13 -3.17 2.87
C TRP A 225 2.02 -4.06 1.62
N PHE A 226 1.72 -3.47 0.45
CA PHE A 226 1.55 -4.23 -0.78
C PHE A 226 2.88 -4.82 -1.28
N LYS A 227 3.98 -4.10 -1.06
CA LYS A 227 5.32 -4.59 -1.37
C LYS A 227 5.68 -5.81 -0.53
N TYR A 228 5.36 -5.81 0.77
CA TYR A 228 5.58 -6.99 1.62
C TYR A 228 4.70 -8.17 1.21
N LEU A 229 3.42 -7.94 0.88
CA LEU A 229 2.57 -9.00 0.33
C LEU A 229 3.23 -9.65 -0.89
N GLN A 230 3.73 -8.85 -1.84
CA GLN A 230 4.41 -9.34 -3.03
C GLN A 230 5.67 -10.16 -2.71
N GLU A 231 6.43 -9.78 -1.68
CA GLU A 231 7.63 -10.51 -1.24
C GLU A 231 7.32 -11.82 -0.51
N ASP A 232 6.12 -11.91 0.06
CA ASP A 232 5.62 -13.06 0.81
C ASP A 232 4.92 -14.12 -0.05
N LEU A 233 4.66 -13.83 -1.33
CA LEU A 233 4.16 -14.80 -2.30
C LEU A 233 5.13 -15.98 -2.47
N GLY A 234 4.63 -17.20 -2.26
CA GLY A 234 5.40 -18.44 -2.27
C GLY A 234 6.20 -18.71 -0.99
N ARG A 235 6.11 -17.83 0.03
CA ARG A 235 6.79 -18.01 1.33
C ARG A 235 5.79 -18.12 2.48
N TYR A 236 4.96 -17.09 2.63
CA TYR A 236 3.89 -17.01 3.60
C TYR A 236 2.54 -17.25 2.91
N TYR A 237 2.30 -16.62 1.77
CA TYR A 237 1.16 -16.93 0.91
C TYR A 237 1.49 -18.12 0.01
N ILE A 238 0.83 -19.25 0.25
CA ILE A 238 1.00 -20.51 -0.47
C ILE A 238 -0.28 -20.88 -1.20
N VAL A 239 -0.18 -21.81 -2.13
CA VAL A 239 -1.34 -22.33 -2.86
C VAL A 239 -1.80 -23.60 -2.17
N ASP A 240 -3.06 -23.65 -1.76
CA ASP A 240 -3.65 -24.80 -1.10
C ASP A 240 -3.99 -25.93 -2.09
N GLU A 241 -4.57 -27.01 -1.57
CA GLU A 241 -4.98 -28.18 -2.36
C GLU A 241 -6.08 -27.85 -3.39
N GLU A 242 -6.84 -26.78 -3.16
CA GLU A 242 -7.92 -26.31 -4.03
C GLU A 242 -7.44 -25.32 -5.10
N GLY A 243 -6.19 -24.87 -5.04
CA GLY A 243 -5.63 -23.89 -5.97
C GLY A 243 -5.92 -22.44 -5.56
N LEU A 244 -6.34 -22.20 -4.32
CA LEU A 244 -6.56 -20.87 -3.74
C LEU A 244 -5.31 -20.40 -2.98
N ILE A 245 -5.19 -19.09 -2.79
CA ILE A 245 -4.07 -18.50 -2.06
C ILE A 245 -4.42 -18.46 -0.57
N ASP A 246 -3.70 -19.25 0.23
CA ASP A 246 -3.84 -19.30 1.69
C ASP A 246 -2.53 -18.90 2.38
N THR A 247 -2.57 -18.73 3.70
CA THR A 247 -1.39 -18.49 4.53
C THR A 247 -0.83 -19.79 5.10
N LYS A 248 0.48 -19.90 5.17
CA LYS A 248 1.23 -21.07 5.66
C LYS A 248 1.03 -21.36 7.15
#